data_AF-A0A7W5VBY0-F1
#
_entry.id   AF-A0A7W5VBY0-F1
#
_cell.length_a   1.000
_cell.length_b   1.000
_cell.length_c   1.000
_cell.angle_alpha   90.00
_cell.angle_beta   90.00
_cell.angle_gamma   90.00
#
_symmetry.space_group_name_H-M   'P 1'
#
loop_
_entity.id
_entity.type
_entity.pdbx_description
1 polymer ?
#
loop_
_entity_poly.entity_id
_entity_poly.type
_entity_poly.pdbx_seq_one_letter_code
_entity_poly.pdbx_strand_id
1 'polypeptide(L)'
;MGVLVLLALLFGLRRGEALGLMWSSFDADARTLRVTHAVKRIKNRSPNATTRTRIVISELKTKRSRRTLCLTPELIEVIRRHRSAHHQERLQAGESWTEHGLMFPTSFGNPSDPDTFSHLFSRLARKAGLGHWHPHELRHSGASLMLAQGTPLHVVSEVLRHASIAITKDVYGHLLEGERRAATEAISTALLGKQSPVAPNDKEDTG
;
A
#
# COMPACT_ATOMS: atom_id res chain seq x y z
N MET A 1 11.92 2.77 -11.86
CA MET A 1 11.36 3.59 -10.75
C MET A 1 9.84 3.76 -10.78
N GLY A 2 9.21 4.03 -11.93
CA GLY A 2 7.75 4.27 -12.00
C GLY A 2 6.89 3.14 -11.42
N VAL A 3 7.21 1.88 -11.76
CA VAL A 3 6.48 0.70 -11.25
C VAL A 3 6.59 0.55 -9.74
N LEU A 4 7.75 0.85 -9.14
CA LEU A 4 7.91 0.84 -7.68
C LEU A 4 6.95 1.85 -7.02
N VAL A 5 6.91 3.08 -7.53
CA VAL A 5 6.04 4.15 -6.99
C VAL A 5 4.57 3.76 -7.14
N LEU A 6 4.17 3.20 -8.28
CA LEU A 6 2.82 2.70 -8.52
C LEU A 6 2.42 1.62 -7.51
N LEU A 7 3.24 0.58 -7.33
CA LEU A 7 2.96 -0.49 -6.37
C LEU A 7 2.95 0.03 -4.93
N ALA A 8 3.83 0.97 -4.60
CA ALA A 8 3.87 1.59 -3.28
C ALA A 8 2.61 2.43 -2.99
N LEU A 9 2.09 3.16 -3.98
CA LEU A 9 0.83 3.91 -3.90
C LEU A 9 -0.37 2.97 -3.74
N LEU A 10 -0.52 1.99 -4.65
CA LEU A 10 -1.69 1.12 -4.70
C LEU A 10 -1.80 0.19 -3.50
N PHE A 11 -0.68 -0.31 -2.99
CA PHE A 11 -0.67 -1.28 -1.89
C PHE A 11 -0.18 -0.66 -0.58
N GLY A 12 0.15 0.63 -0.57
CA GLY A 12 0.71 1.31 0.60
C GLY A 12 1.96 0.66 1.15
N LEU A 13 2.85 0.16 0.30
CA LEU A 13 4.08 -0.51 0.75
C LEU A 13 4.95 0.46 1.54
N ARG A 14 5.50 0.03 2.67
CA ARG A 14 6.57 0.80 3.33
C ARG A 14 7.77 0.83 2.40
N ARG A 15 8.57 1.90 2.42
CA ARG A 15 9.74 2.06 1.52
C ARG A 15 10.66 0.82 1.47
N GLY A 16 10.96 0.24 2.63
CA GLY A 16 11.81 -0.95 2.70
C GLY A 16 11.14 -2.20 2.13
N GLU A 17 9.83 -2.35 2.32
CA GLU A 17 9.03 -3.44 1.75
C GLU A 17 8.95 -3.32 0.21
N ALA A 18 8.74 -2.09 -0.31
CA ALA A 18 8.72 -1.82 -1.74
C ALA A 18 10.07 -2.15 -2.40
N LEU A 19 11.18 -1.72 -1.78
CA LEU A 19 12.53 -2.02 -2.24
C LEU A 19 12.91 -3.49 -2.07
N GLY A 20 12.22 -4.22 -1.19
CA GLY A 20 12.44 -5.64 -0.93
C GLY A 20 11.50 -6.58 -1.70
N LEU A 21 10.75 -6.09 -2.68
CA LEU A 21 9.94 -6.95 -3.52
C LEU A 21 10.82 -7.89 -4.35
N MET A 22 10.45 -9.17 -4.41
CA MET A 22 11.24 -10.24 -5.01
C MET A 22 10.52 -10.85 -6.21
N TRP A 23 11.26 -11.16 -7.29
CA TRP A 23 10.72 -11.87 -8.45
C TRP A 23 10.15 -13.24 -8.08
N SER A 24 10.78 -13.96 -7.13
CA SER A 24 10.32 -15.26 -6.63
C SER A 24 9.00 -15.21 -5.86
N SER A 25 8.52 -14.00 -5.52
CA SER A 25 7.26 -13.79 -4.81
C SER A 25 6.14 -13.28 -5.72
N PHE A 26 6.41 -13.10 -7.01
CA PHE A 26 5.43 -12.71 -8.03
C PHE A 26 4.88 -13.95 -8.73
N ASP A 27 3.56 -14.09 -8.73
CA ASP A 27 2.82 -15.17 -9.38
C ASP A 27 1.75 -14.56 -10.28
N ALA A 28 1.99 -14.61 -11.59
CA ALA A 28 1.10 -14.02 -12.58
C ALA A 28 -0.20 -14.83 -12.75
N ASP A 29 -0.15 -16.14 -12.56
CA ASP A 29 -1.29 -17.04 -12.79
C ASP A 29 -2.24 -16.97 -11.60
N ALA A 30 -1.70 -17.02 -10.38
CA ALA A 30 -2.46 -16.77 -9.16
C ALA A 30 -2.83 -15.28 -8.99
N ARG A 31 -2.28 -14.38 -9.81
CA ARG A 31 -2.45 -12.92 -9.73
C ARG A 31 -2.06 -12.35 -8.37
N THR A 32 -0.93 -12.81 -7.84
CA THR A 32 -0.46 -12.39 -6.52
C THR A 32 0.98 -11.90 -6.51
N LEU A 33 1.28 -10.99 -5.59
CA LEU A 33 2.64 -10.62 -5.22
C LEU A 33 2.79 -10.67 -3.70
N ARG A 34 3.62 -11.58 -3.20
CA ARG A 34 3.87 -11.71 -1.76
C ARG A 34 4.95 -10.73 -1.29
N VAL A 35 4.66 -9.97 -0.24
CA VAL A 35 5.65 -9.15 0.45
C VAL A 35 6.38 -10.02 1.46
N THR A 36 7.58 -10.47 1.13
CA THR A 36 8.36 -11.44 1.92
C THR A 36 9.60 -10.84 2.56
N HIS A 37 10.16 -9.79 1.97
CA HIS A 37 11.40 -9.16 2.39
C HIS A 37 11.25 -7.64 2.54
N ALA A 38 12.22 -7.03 3.20
CA ALA A 38 12.41 -5.60 3.22
C ALA A 38 13.89 -5.25 3.18
N VAL A 39 14.24 -4.21 2.41
CA VAL A 39 15.57 -3.60 2.42
C VAL A 39 15.68 -2.61 3.57
N LYS A 40 16.75 -2.71 4.35
CA LYS A 40 17.00 -1.87 5.53
C LYS A 40 18.45 -1.42 5.59
N ARG A 41 18.66 -0.21 6.08
CA ARG A 41 19.97 0.25 6.56
C ARG A 41 20.10 -0.13 8.03
N ILE A 42 21.15 -0.86 8.38
CA ILE A 42 21.45 -1.28 9.76
C ILE A 42 22.85 -0.84 10.18
N LYS A 43 23.09 -0.71 11.48
CA LYS A 43 24.44 -0.45 12.01
C LYS A 43 25.37 -1.60 11.64
N ASN A 44 26.57 -1.26 11.20
CA ASN A 44 27.62 -2.23 10.97
C ASN A 44 28.28 -2.53 12.33
N ARG A 45 28.21 -3.77 12.78
CA ARG A 45 28.76 -4.22 14.08
C ARG A 45 30.06 -5.01 13.92
N SER A 46 30.60 -5.09 12.70
CA SER A 46 31.89 -5.76 12.49
C SER A 46 33.02 -4.92 13.10
N PRO A 47 33.95 -5.53 13.88
CA PRO A 47 35.08 -4.83 14.48
C PRO A 47 35.94 -4.09 13.45
N ASN A 48 36.02 -4.61 12.22
CA ASN A 48 36.83 -4.09 11.12
C ASN A 48 35.99 -3.36 10.05
N ALA A 49 34.80 -2.86 10.42
CA ALA A 49 33.92 -2.19 9.48
C ALA A 49 34.47 -0.83 9.02
N THR A 50 34.69 -0.66 7.73
CA THR A 50 35.03 0.64 7.11
C THR A 50 33.86 1.64 7.11
N THR A 51 32.62 1.16 7.26
CA THR A 51 31.41 1.99 7.28
C THR A 51 30.56 1.73 8.53
N ARG A 52 29.98 2.78 9.11
CA ARG A 52 29.11 2.68 10.31
C ARG A 52 27.78 1.96 10.07
N THR A 53 27.33 1.87 8.81
CA THR A 53 26.06 1.24 8.44
C THR A 53 26.20 0.44 7.15
N ARG A 54 25.32 -0.54 6.96
CA ARG A 54 25.24 -1.36 5.75
C ARG A 54 23.79 -1.57 5.33
N ILE A 55 23.57 -1.78 4.03
CA ILE A 55 22.28 -2.14 3.47
C ILE A 55 22.11 -3.66 3.52
N VAL A 56 20.95 -4.12 3.96
CA VAL A 56 20.62 -5.55 4.04
C VAL A 56 19.24 -5.82 3.49
N ILE A 57 19.10 -6.94 2.79
CA ILE A 57 17.81 -7.56 2.51
C ILE A 57 17.48 -8.42 3.73
N SER A 58 16.32 -8.21 4.32
CA SER A 58 15.88 -8.94 5.52
C SER A 58 14.52 -9.58 5.28
N GLU A 59 14.41 -10.87 5.60
CA GLU A 59 13.10 -11.53 5.63
C GLU A 59 12.20 -10.90 6.68
N LEU A 60 10.92 -10.79 6.32
CA LEU A 60 9.87 -10.39 7.24
C LEU A 60 9.53 -11.58 8.14
N LYS A 61 9.91 -11.47 9.41
CA LYS A 61 9.97 -12.57 10.39
C LYS A 61 8.61 -13.04 10.92
N THR A 62 7.51 -12.34 10.65
CA THR A 62 6.21 -12.67 11.24
C THR A 62 5.15 -12.92 10.16
N LYS A 63 4.21 -13.85 10.39
CA LYS A 63 3.02 -14.01 9.53
C LYS A 63 2.30 -12.68 9.32
N ARG A 64 2.22 -11.86 10.38
CA ARG A 64 1.64 -10.51 10.34
C ARG A 64 2.42 -9.54 9.44
N SER A 65 3.69 -9.80 9.13
CA SER A 65 4.53 -8.96 8.25
C SER A 65 4.58 -9.45 6.79
N ARG A 66 4.19 -10.70 6.51
CA ARG A 66 3.99 -11.21 5.15
C ARG A 66 2.55 -10.97 4.71
N ARG A 67 2.36 -10.36 3.54
CA ARG A 67 1.02 -10.18 2.94
C ARG A 67 1.03 -10.55 1.48
N THR A 68 -0.12 -10.94 0.98
CA THR A 68 -0.34 -11.22 -0.43
C THR A 68 -1.06 -10.01 -1.03
N LEU A 69 -0.44 -9.39 -2.03
CA LEU A 69 -1.04 -8.32 -2.81
C LEU A 69 -1.82 -8.96 -3.95
N CYS A 70 -3.12 -8.65 -4.05
CA CYS A 70 -3.94 -9.07 -5.18
C CYS A 70 -3.66 -8.15 -6.38
N LEU A 71 -3.36 -8.74 -7.53
CA LEU A 71 -3.00 -7.99 -8.74
C LEU A 71 -4.14 -8.04 -9.75
N THR A 72 -4.43 -6.90 -10.36
CA THR A 72 -5.31 -6.86 -11.53
C THR A 72 -4.56 -7.31 -12.79
N PRO A 73 -5.26 -7.71 -13.87
CA PRO A 73 -4.63 -8.03 -15.15
C PRO A 73 -3.69 -6.91 -15.67
N GLU A 74 -4.09 -5.66 -15.49
CA GLU A 74 -3.31 -4.49 -15.90
C GLU A 74 -2.00 -4.38 -15.10
N LEU A 75 -2.04 -4.65 -13.79
CA LEU A 75 -0.85 -4.65 -12.95
C LEU A 75 0.11 -5.79 -13.31
N ILE A 76 -0.42 -6.96 -13.66
CA ILE A 76 0.39 -8.08 -14.13
C ILE A 76 1.15 -7.68 -15.40
N GLU A 77 0.48 -7.01 -16.34
CA GLU A 77 1.10 -6.54 -17.57
C GLU A 77 2.18 -5.49 -17.30
N VAL A 78 1.91 -4.53 -16.41
CA VAL A 78 2.92 -3.54 -15.97
C VAL A 78 4.14 -4.22 -15.35
N ILE A 79 3.95 -5.23 -14.50
CA ILE A 79 5.04 -5.99 -13.87
C ILE A 79 5.81 -6.82 -14.91
N ARG A 80 5.13 -7.41 -15.91
CA ARG A 80 5.79 -8.16 -17.00
C ARG A 80 6.68 -7.26 -17.84
N ARG A 81 6.19 -6.07 -18.24
CA ARG A 81 7.01 -5.07 -18.96
C ARG A 81 8.21 -4.64 -18.14
N HIS A 82 8.02 -4.41 -16.84
CA HIS A 82 9.11 -4.11 -15.91
C HIS A 82 10.14 -5.25 -15.85
N ARG A 83 9.70 -6.51 -15.85
CA ARG A 83 10.58 -7.69 -15.86
C ARG A 83 11.46 -7.74 -17.10
N SER A 84 10.89 -7.43 -18.27
CA SER A 84 11.64 -7.37 -19.53
C SER A 84 12.69 -6.25 -19.51
N ALA A 85 12.33 -5.06 -19.05
CA ALA A 85 13.28 -3.94 -18.92
C ALA A 85 14.41 -4.27 -17.91
N HIS A 86 14.05 -4.86 -16.76
CA HIS A 86 15.01 -5.33 -15.76
C HIS A 86 15.98 -6.38 -16.34
N HIS A 87 15.49 -7.29 -17.19
CA HIS A 87 16.36 -8.27 -17.85
C HIS A 87 17.39 -7.59 -18.76
N GLN A 88 16.99 -6.54 -19.50
CA GLN A 88 17.91 -5.76 -20.32
C GLN A 88 18.96 -5.02 -19.46
N GLU A 89 18.57 -4.41 -18.35
CA GLU A 89 19.50 -3.78 -17.41
C GLU A 89 20.53 -4.79 -16.87
N ARG A 90 20.07 -6.00 -16.52
CA ARG A 90 20.96 -7.09 -16.11
C ARG A 90 21.95 -7.49 -17.19
N LEU A 91 21.51 -7.62 -18.45
CA LEU A 91 22.39 -7.95 -19.57
C LEU A 91 23.43 -6.83 -19.82
N GLN A 92 23.03 -5.57 -19.69
CA GLN A 92 23.93 -4.42 -19.84
C GLN A 92 25.01 -4.36 -18.75
N ALA A 93 24.66 -4.74 -17.51
CA ALA A 93 25.61 -4.79 -16.41
C ALA A 93 26.61 -5.96 -16.51
N GLY A 94 26.24 -7.03 -17.23
CA GLY A 94 27.10 -8.19 -17.47
C GLY A 94 27.66 -8.79 -16.18
N GLU A 95 28.98 -8.95 -16.13
CA GLU A 95 29.70 -9.51 -14.97
C GLU A 95 29.63 -8.62 -13.72
N SER A 96 29.32 -7.34 -13.87
CA SER A 96 29.16 -6.42 -12.73
C SER A 96 27.81 -6.59 -12.03
N TRP A 97 26.93 -7.47 -12.53
CA TRP A 97 25.62 -7.73 -11.93
C TRP A 97 25.71 -8.69 -10.74
N THR A 98 25.27 -8.23 -9.57
CA THR A 98 25.09 -9.07 -8.39
C THR A 98 23.62 -9.50 -8.26
N GLU A 99 23.34 -10.79 -8.43
CA GLU A 99 21.97 -11.31 -8.37
C GLU A 99 21.48 -11.46 -6.91
N HIS A 100 20.34 -10.83 -6.61
CA HIS A 100 19.67 -10.91 -5.31
C HIS A 100 18.17 -11.24 -5.42
N GLY A 101 17.63 -11.41 -6.63
CA GLY A 101 16.22 -11.70 -6.88
C GLY A 101 15.27 -10.50 -6.70
N LEU A 102 15.82 -9.30 -6.52
CA LEU A 102 15.06 -8.06 -6.31
C LEU A 102 14.33 -7.62 -7.59
N MET A 103 13.12 -7.08 -7.44
CA MET A 103 12.41 -6.43 -8.54
C MET A 103 12.95 -5.03 -8.84
N PHE A 104 13.55 -4.36 -7.84
CA PHE A 104 14.03 -2.97 -7.94
C PHE A 104 15.46 -2.80 -7.38
N PRO A 105 16.45 -3.53 -7.94
CA PRO A 105 17.84 -3.35 -7.56
C PRO A 105 18.42 -2.02 -8.10
N THR A 106 19.67 -1.73 -7.78
CA THR A 106 20.47 -0.74 -8.50
C THR A 106 20.84 -1.26 -9.89
N SER A 107 21.48 -0.42 -10.71
CA SER A 107 22.00 -0.80 -12.04
C SER A 107 23.00 -1.97 -12.02
N PHE A 108 23.50 -2.35 -10.84
CA PHE A 108 24.44 -3.45 -10.64
C PHE A 108 23.82 -4.62 -9.86
N GLY A 109 22.49 -4.69 -9.74
CA GLY A 109 21.79 -5.78 -9.07
C GLY A 109 21.72 -5.68 -7.53
N ASN A 110 22.51 -4.79 -6.93
CA ASN A 110 22.58 -4.59 -5.48
C ASN A 110 21.30 -3.99 -4.88
N PRO A 111 21.01 -4.19 -3.58
CA PRO A 111 19.88 -3.55 -2.92
C PRO A 111 20.04 -2.02 -2.89
N SER A 112 19.02 -1.33 -3.39
CA SER A 112 18.93 0.13 -3.34
C SER A 112 18.85 0.64 -1.90
N ASP A 113 19.64 1.67 -1.57
CA ASP A 113 19.58 2.33 -0.28
C ASP A 113 18.22 3.05 -0.07
N PRO A 114 17.46 2.73 0.99
CA PRO A 114 16.19 3.37 1.28
C PRO A 114 16.24 4.90 1.39
N ASP A 115 17.35 5.46 1.85
CA ASP A 115 17.49 6.91 1.98
C ASP A 115 17.77 7.58 0.63
N THR A 116 18.61 6.97 -0.20
CA THR A 116 18.80 7.39 -1.60
C THR A 116 17.49 7.35 -2.38
N PHE A 117 16.68 6.29 -2.21
CA PHE A 117 15.34 6.24 -2.79
C PHE A 117 14.45 7.39 -2.30
N SER A 118 14.48 7.68 -1.00
CA SER A 118 13.66 8.74 -0.40
C SER A 118 14.04 10.12 -0.96
N HIS A 119 15.34 10.41 -1.07
CA HIS A 119 15.83 11.67 -1.66
C HIS A 119 15.49 11.79 -3.15
N LEU A 120 15.65 10.70 -3.91
CA LEU A 120 15.28 10.68 -5.32
C LEU A 120 13.78 10.95 -5.49
N PHE A 121 12.94 10.27 -4.71
CA PHE A 121 11.49 10.47 -4.73
C PHE A 121 11.10 11.92 -4.41
N SER A 122 11.62 12.49 -3.31
CA SER A 122 11.34 13.88 -2.93
C SER A 122 11.76 14.88 -4.03
N ARG A 123 12.88 14.62 -4.70
CA ARG A 123 13.35 15.45 -5.82
C ARG A 123 12.40 15.33 -7.03
N LEU A 124 11.94 14.13 -7.35
CA LEU A 124 10.99 13.90 -8.45
C LEU A 124 9.63 14.55 -8.15
N ALA A 125 9.14 14.42 -6.93
CA ALA A 125 7.88 15.05 -6.51
C ALA A 125 7.94 16.58 -6.61
N ARG A 126 9.05 17.20 -6.19
CA ARG A 126 9.27 18.64 -6.37
C ARG A 126 9.26 19.05 -7.84
N LYS A 127 9.95 18.28 -8.69
CA LYS A 127 9.95 18.52 -10.15
C LYS A 127 8.56 18.36 -10.78
N ALA A 128 7.72 17.50 -10.22
CA ALA A 128 6.34 17.31 -10.63
C ALA A 128 5.36 18.35 -10.05
N GLY A 129 5.83 19.36 -9.31
CA GLY A 129 4.98 20.41 -8.72
C GLY A 129 4.25 20.00 -7.44
N LEU A 130 4.55 18.83 -6.87
CA LEU A 130 3.88 18.34 -5.65
C LEU A 130 4.46 18.93 -4.36
N GLY A 131 5.60 19.62 -4.42
CA GLY A 131 6.26 20.21 -3.26
C GLY A 131 7.07 19.19 -2.44
N HIS A 132 6.95 19.26 -1.11
CA HIS A 132 7.74 18.44 -0.18
C HIS A 132 7.05 17.11 0.13
N TRP A 133 7.29 16.10 -0.72
CA TRP A 133 6.75 14.76 -0.52
C TRP A 133 7.82 13.76 -0.07
N HIS A 134 7.42 12.86 0.82
CA HIS A 134 8.19 11.68 1.21
C HIS A 134 7.50 10.39 0.73
N PRO A 135 8.21 9.26 0.63
CA PRO A 135 7.59 8.00 0.22
C PRO A 135 6.40 7.56 1.11
N HIS A 136 6.29 8.08 2.33
CA HIS A 136 5.13 7.82 3.19
C HIS A 136 3.86 8.47 2.64
N GLU A 137 3.96 9.60 1.94
CA GLU A 137 2.82 10.29 1.32
C GLU A 137 2.11 9.41 0.30
N LEU A 138 2.83 8.55 -0.43
CA LEU A 138 2.21 7.58 -1.34
C LEU A 138 1.20 6.68 -0.62
N ARG A 139 1.54 6.27 0.60
CA ARG A 139 0.66 5.44 1.41
C ARG A 139 -0.55 6.23 1.93
N HIS A 140 -0.36 7.50 2.27
CA HIS A 140 -1.46 8.40 2.63
C HIS A 140 -2.41 8.60 1.44
N SER A 141 -1.88 8.94 0.27
CA SER A 141 -2.66 9.14 -0.95
C SER A 141 -3.40 7.87 -1.37
N GLY A 142 -2.77 6.70 -1.27
CA GLY A 142 -3.43 5.43 -1.55
C GLY A 142 -4.63 5.17 -0.65
N ALA A 143 -4.50 5.47 0.66
CA ALA A 143 -5.61 5.39 1.61
C ALA A 143 -6.75 6.34 1.23
N SER A 144 -6.42 7.62 0.97
CA SER A 144 -7.41 8.64 0.61
C SER A 144 -8.15 8.28 -0.68
N LEU A 145 -7.45 7.76 -1.69
CA LEU A 145 -8.07 7.32 -2.95
C LEU A 145 -9.03 6.15 -2.74
N MET A 146 -8.63 5.13 -1.98
CA MET A 146 -9.52 3.99 -1.70
C MET A 146 -10.79 4.42 -0.96
N LEU A 147 -10.64 5.29 0.05
CA LEU A 147 -11.77 5.82 0.80
C LEU A 147 -12.68 6.70 -0.06
N ALA A 148 -12.11 7.56 -0.90
CA ALA A 148 -12.88 8.40 -1.83
C ALA A 148 -13.67 7.57 -2.87
N GLN A 149 -13.24 6.35 -3.16
CA GLN A 149 -13.98 5.38 -3.99
C GLN A 149 -14.98 4.53 -3.20
N GLY A 150 -15.22 4.86 -1.92
CA GLY A 150 -16.19 4.15 -1.07
C GLY A 150 -15.67 2.84 -0.48
N THR A 151 -14.36 2.56 -0.53
CA THR A 151 -13.81 1.35 0.09
C THR A 151 -13.97 1.46 1.62
N PRO A 152 -14.60 0.47 2.28
CA PRO A 152 -14.79 0.54 3.74
C PRO A 152 -13.47 0.66 4.48
N LEU A 153 -13.45 1.48 5.54
CA LEU A 153 -12.24 1.76 6.31
C LEU A 153 -11.52 0.51 6.83
N HIS A 154 -12.25 -0.51 7.25
CA HIS A 154 -11.66 -1.76 7.73
C HIS A 154 -10.89 -2.48 6.60
N VAL A 155 -11.40 -2.46 5.37
CA VAL A 155 -10.74 -3.01 4.17
C VAL A 155 -9.48 -2.20 3.84
N VAL A 156 -9.57 -0.86 3.84
CA VAL A 156 -8.40 0.02 3.63
C VAL A 156 -7.32 -0.25 4.68
N SER A 157 -7.73 -0.41 5.94
CA SER A 157 -6.83 -0.71 7.06
C SER A 157 -6.15 -2.07 6.92
N GLU A 158 -6.85 -3.06 6.38
CA GLU A 158 -6.32 -4.40 6.09
C GLU A 158 -5.31 -4.36 4.94
N VAL A 159 -5.69 -3.76 3.80
CA VAL A 159 -4.84 -3.60 2.61
C VAL A 159 -3.55 -2.89 2.99
N LEU A 160 -3.64 -1.81 3.75
CA LEU A 160 -2.47 -1.04 4.14
C LEU A 160 -1.73 -1.70 5.32
N ARG A 161 -2.36 -2.52 6.16
CA ARG A 161 -1.83 -3.02 7.46
C ARG A 161 -1.66 -1.92 8.51
N HIS A 162 -2.77 -1.53 9.12
CA HIS A 162 -2.89 -0.73 10.36
C HIS A 162 -2.25 0.67 10.41
N ALA A 163 -1.55 1.18 9.39
CA ALA A 163 -0.98 2.52 9.55
C ALA A 163 -2.02 3.64 9.62
N SER A 164 -3.30 3.39 9.30
CA SER A 164 -4.25 4.49 9.15
C SER A 164 -5.19 4.73 10.32
N ILE A 165 -5.17 4.00 11.45
CA ILE A 165 -6.10 4.40 12.54
C ILE A 165 -5.82 5.84 13.00
N ALA A 166 -4.55 6.28 12.99
CA ALA A 166 -4.18 7.68 13.26
C ALA A 166 -4.43 8.62 12.06
N ILE A 167 -4.20 8.16 10.82
CA ILE A 167 -4.28 8.99 9.59
C ILE A 167 -5.72 9.19 9.11
N THR A 168 -6.55 8.15 9.22
CA THR A 168 -7.97 8.19 8.86
C THR A 168 -8.73 9.15 9.77
N LYS A 169 -8.30 9.32 11.03
CA LYS A 169 -8.99 10.19 11.98
C LYS A 169 -8.92 11.68 11.57
N ASP A 170 -7.77 12.13 11.06
CA ASP A 170 -7.56 13.54 10.70
C ASP A 170 -8.17 13.92 9.34
N VAL A 171 -8.19 13.01 8.36
CA VAL A 171 -8.75 13.27 7.01
C VAL A 171 -10.24 12.94 6.93
N TYR A 172 -10.70 11.96 7.70
CA TYR A 172 -12.06 11.39 7.61
C TYR A 172 -12.94 11.70 8.83
N GLY A 173 -12.46 12.49 9.80
CA GLY A 173 -13.24 12.89 10.98
C GLY A 173 -14.63 13.42 10.62
N HIS A 174 -14.74 14.20 9.54
CA HIS A 174 -15.99 14.76 9.04
C HIS A 174 -16.89 13.75 8.29
N LEU A 175 -16.32 12.82 7.52
CA LEU A 175 -17.11 11.77 6.85
C LEU A 175 -17.65 10.73 7.86
N LEU A 176 -16.88 10.44 8.92
CA LEU A 176 -17.31 9.59 10.03
C LEU A 176 -18.47 10.19 10.83
N GLU A 177 -18.67 11.51 10.87
CA GLU A 177 -19.84 12.11 11.52
C GLU A 177 -21.13 11.81 10.73
N GLY A 178 -21.09 11.92 9.41
CA GLY A 178 -22.20 11.55 8.54
C GLY A 178 -22.54 10.06 8.62
N GLU A 179 -21.54 9.19 8.59
CA GLU A 179 -21.71 7.74 8.74
C GLU A 179 -22.21 7.35 10.14
N ARG A 180 -21.72 8.01 11.20
CA ARG A 180 -22.21 7.80 12.58
C ARG A 180 -23.68 8.19 12.73
N ARG A 181 -24.08 9.31 12.13
CA ARG A 181 -25.48 9.74 12.11
C ARG A 181 -26.34 8.75 11.33
N ALA A 182 -25.91 8.35 10.13
CA ALA A 182 -26.62 7.37 9.33
C ALA A 182 -26.75 6.00 10.04
N ALA A 183 -25.70 5.53 10.71
CA ALA A 183 -25.75 4.30 11.51
C ALA A 183 -26.70 4.43 12.71
N THR A 184 -26.72 5.59 13.36
CA THR A 184 -27.64 5.87 14.48
C THR A 184 -29.09 5.93 14.00
N GLU A 185 -29.36 6.57 12.85
CA GLU A 185 -30.68 6.62 12.23
C GLU A 185 -31.15 5.23 11.75
N ALA A 186 -30.25 4.41 11.20
CA ALA A 186 -30.56 3.04 10.80
C ALA A 186 -30.92 2.16 12.02
N ILE A 187 -30.15 2.25 13.10
CA ILE A 187 -30.44 1.53 14.36
C ILE A 187 -31.73 2.08 15.01
N SER A 188 -31.93 3.39 15.03
CA SER A 188 -33.15 4.05 15.52
C SER A 188 -34.37 3.59 14.72
N THR A 189 -34.29 3.56 13.40
CA THR A 189 -35.38 3.07 12.54
C THR A 189 -35.67 1.59 12.78
N ALA A 190 -34.63 0.76 12.93
CA ALA A 190 -34.77 -0.67 13.14
C ALA A 190 -35.30 -1.03 14.54
N LEU A 191 -34.96 -0.26 15.58
CA LEU A 191 -35.32 -0.54 16.97
C LEU A 191 -36.51 0.27 17.48
N LEU A 192 -36.69 1.49 16.98
CA LEU A 192 -37.68 2.48 17.44
C LEU A 192 -38.69 2.84 16.33
N GLY A 193 -38.64 2.17 15.18
CA GLY A 193 -39.50 2.43 14.04
C GLY A 193 -40.94 2.68 14.46
N LYS A 194 -41.42 3.91 14.23
CA LYS A 194 -42.81 4.28 14.43
C LYS A 194 -43.67 3.32 13.61
N GLN A 195 -44.46 2.49 14.29
CA GLN A 195 -45.63 1.91 13.65
C GLN A 195 -46.48 3.08 13.16
N SER A 196 -46.71 3.19 11.85
CA SER A 196 -47.80 4.02 11.35
C SER A 196 -49.06 3.55 12.07
N PRO A 197 -49.85 4.46 12.69
CA PRO A 197 -51.13 4.05 13.25
C PRO A 197 -51.97 3.52 12.10
N VAL A 198 -52.35 2.25 12.18
CA VAL A 198 -53.46 1.72 11.40
C VAL A 198 -54.65 2.61 11.72
N ALA A 199 -55.12 3.36 10.73
CA ALA A 199 -56.30 4.20 10.89
C ALA A 199 -57.47 3.31 11.34
N PRO A 200 -58.34 3.78 12.25
CA PRO A 200 -59.55 3.06 12.60
C PRO A 200 -60.37 2.88 11.33
N ASN A 201 -60.78 1.65 11.04
CA ASN A 201 -61.73 1.38 9.98
C ASN A 201 -63.11 1.79 10.50
N ASP A 202 -63.40 3.09 10.46
CA ASP A 202 -64.74 3.60 10.70
C ASP A 202 -65.62 3.24 9.50
N LYS A 203 -66.27 2.09 9.62
CA LYS A 203 -67.58 1.86 9.03
C LYS A 203 -68.47 1.28 10.13
N GLU A 204 -69.05 2.19 10.91
CA GLU A 204 -70.31 1.91 11.58
C GLU A 204 -71.45 1.94 10.56
N ASP A 205 -72.38 1.00 10.77
CA ASP A 205 -73.69 0.84 10.16
C ASP A 205 -74.48 2.13 9.96
N THR A 206 -75.28 2.21 8.89
CA THR A 206 -76.76 2.18 8.96
C THR A 206 -77.39 2.59 7.62
N GLY A 207 -78.34 1.77 7.16
CA GLY A 207 -79.18 2.01 5.99
C GLY A 207 -79.77 0.73 5.42
#